data_AF-A0A5U3CQS9-F1
#
_entry.id   AF-A0A5U3CQS9-F1
#
_cell.length_a   1.000
_cell.length_b   1.000
_cell.length_c   1.000
_cell.angle_alpha   90.00
_cell.angle_beta   90.00
_cell.angle_gamma   90.00
#
_symmetry.space_group_name_H-M   'P 1'
#
loop_
_entity.id
_entity.type
_entity.pdbx_description
1 polymer ?
#
loop_
_entity_poly.entity_id
_entity_poly.type
_entity_poly.pdbx_seq_one_letter_code
_entity_poly.pdbx_strand_id
1 'polypeptide(L)'
;MRGIGAVIHFRSPTPGSTSVPDFSGMWSSIRDWFALSAQDEAAQCFRAFYQPDEGMSPPERLKHFLRLKALASPGRQANFTAERILGTGETICMIASGKNSDFPSVTLHLSDQEWHSTQHQKEAVDSPRSSVSDDNQTATVTGTGGSVEARPKGSPITNLQIQTWR
;
A
#
# COMPACT_ATOMS: atom_id res chain seq x y z
N MET A 1 -55.49 18.12 14.32
CA MET A 1 -54.66 17.10 13.65
C MET A 1 -53.77 16.46 14.72
N ARG A 2 -53.68 15.13 14.78
CA ARG A 2 -53.09 14.39 15.91
C ARG A 2 -51.76 13.78 15.46
N GLY A 3 -50.64 14.34 15.92
CA GLY A 3 -49.30 13.88 15.54
C GLY A 3 -48.99 12.52 16.18
N ILE A 4 -48.60 11.54 15.36
CA ILE A 4 -48.15 10.22 15.82
C ILE A 4 -46.64 10.25 15.89
N GLY A 5 -46.09 10.43 17.10
CA GLY A 5 -44.66 10.27 17.34
C GLY A 5 -44.30 8.78 17.41
N ALA A 6 -43.54 8.28 16.45
CA ALA A 6 -43.02 6.92 16.50
C ALA A 6 -41.84 6.86 17.50
N VAL A 7 -41.99 6.09 18.57
CA VAL A 7 -40.91 5.83 19.53
C VAL A 7 -39.95 4.82 18.91
N ILE A 8 -38.77 5.30 18.48
CA ILE A 8 -37.71 4.42 18.00
C ILE A 8 -37.03 3.80 19.23
N HIS A 9 -37.35 2.54 19.51
CA HIS A 9 -36.63 1.75 20.50
C HIS A 9 -35.22 1.44 19.97
N PHE A 10 -34.23 2.18 20.43
CA PHE A 10 -32.82 1.79 20.28
C PHE A 10 -32.59 0.48 21.03
N ARG A 11 -32.60 -0.62 20.28
CA ARG A 11 -32.28 -1.94 20.78
C ARG A 11 -30.78 -2.00 21.06
N SER A 12 -30.37 -1.80 22.30
CA SER A 12 -29.00 -2.03 22.74
C SER A 12 -28.54 -3.42 22.27
N PRO A 13 -27.33 -3.55 21.68
CA PRO A 13 -26.82 -4.86 21.30
C PRO A 13 -26.74 -5.75 22.53
N THR A 14 -27.50 -6.86 22.53
CA THR A 14 -27.28 -7.94 23.50
C THR A 14 -25.82 -8.37 23.39
N PRO A 15 -25.07 -8.54 24.49
CA PRO A 15 -23.74 -9.13 24.45
C PRO A 15 -23.86 -10.64 24.18
N GLY A 16 -24.22 -10.98 22.94
CA GLY A 16 -24.11 -12.35 22.43
C GLY A 16 -22.62 -12.69 22.36
N SER A 17 -22.26 -13.84 22.93
CA SER A 17 -20.87 -14.29 23.12
C SER A 17 -20.03 -14.16 21.85
N THR A 18 -19.31 -13.03 21.72
CA THR A 18 -18.29 -12.84 20.69
C THR A 18 -17.08 -13.65 21.11
N SER A 19 -17.00 -14.89 20.64
CA SER A 19 -15.77 -15.66 20.71
C SER A 19 -14.67 -14.84 20.05
N VAL A 20 -13.62 -14.54 20.81
CA VAL A 20 -12.45 -13.81 20.29
C VAL A 20 -11.93 -14.56 19.07
N PRO A 21 -11.64 -13.88 17.94
CA PRO A 21 -11.16 -14.56 16.73
C PRO A 21 -9.89 -15.36 17.02
N ASP A 22 -9.83 -16.62 16.59
CA ASP A 22 -8.61 -17.42 16.67
C ASP A 22 -7.62 -16.96 15.59
N PHE A 23 -6.83 -15.94 15.92
CA PHE A 23 -5.81 -15.39 15.03
C PHE A 23 -4.74 -16.43 14.63
N SER A 24 -4.52 -17.48 15.43
CA SER A 24 -3.56 -18.54 15.10
C SER A 24 -4.13 -19.49 14.04
N GLY A 25 -5.38 -19.91 14.20
CA GLY A 25 -6.15 -20.66 13.19
C GLY A 25 -6.33 -19.85 11.90
N MET A 26 -6.68 -18.57 12.01
CA MET A 26 -6.79 -17.65 10.87
C MET A 26 -5.46 -17.51 10.12
N TRP A 27 -4.34 -17.24 10.79
CA TRP A 27 -3.04 -17.18 10.12
C TRP A 27 -2.70 -18.51 9.43
N SER A 28 -2.94 -19.63 10.12
CA SER A 28 -2.65 -20.98 9.59
C SER A 28 -3.44 -21.30 8.31
N SER A 29 -4.67 -20.77 8.16
CA SER A 29 -5.53 -21.05 6.99
C SER A 29 -5.14 -20.31 5.71
N ILE A 30 -4.29 -19.28 5.80
CA ILE A 30 -3.77 -18.52 4.65
C ILE A 30 -2.24 -18.61 4.50
N ARG A 31 -1.55 -19.31 5.41
CA ARG A 31 -0.09 -19.42 5.43
C ARG A 31 0.49 -19.99 4.13
N ASP A 32 -0.21 -20.89 3.45
CA ASP A 32 0.17 -21.47 2.15
C ASP A 32 0.15 -20.46 1.00
N TRP A 33 -0.49 -19.29 1.17
CA TRP A 33 -0.58 -18.28 0.13
C TRP A 33 0.75 -17.54 -0.06
N PHE A 34 1.64 -17.60 0.93
CA PHE A 34 2.91 -16.87 0.97
C PHE A 34 4.09 -17.81 0.69
N ALA A 35 5.05 -17.34 -0.09
CA ALA A 35 6.34 -18.01 -0.26
C ALA A 35 7.03 -18.19 1.10
N LEU A 36 7.75 -19.30 1.31
CA LEU A 36 8.40 -19.62 2.60
C LEU A 36 9.29 -18.47 3.11
N SER A 37 10.03 -17.81 2.24
CA SER A 37 10.88 -16.65 2.54
C SER A 37 10.13 -15.38 2.95
N ALA A 38 8.83 -15.31 2.67
CA ALA A 38 7.96 -14.16 2.97
C ALA A 38 7.00 -14.43 4.14
N GLN A 39 6.97 -15.66 4.70
CA GLN A 39 5.99 -16.03 5.73
C GLN A 39 6.16 -15.25 7.04
N ASP A 40 7.38 -14.94 7.47
CA ASP A 40 7.61 -14.18 8.70
C ASP A 40 7.15 -12.72 8.55
N GLU A 41 7.46 -12.09 7.41
CA GLU A 41 7.02 -10.72 7.09
C GLU A 41 5.48 -10.66 6.94
N ALA A 42 4.89 -11.66 6.28
CA ALA A 42 3.45 -11.79 6.15
C ALA A 42 2.78 -12.02 7.52
N ALA A 43 3.35 -12.85 8.40
CA ALA A 43 2.85 -13.05 9.77
C ALA A 43 2.94 -11.77 10.62
N GLN A 44 3.95 -10.92 10.41
CA GLN A 44 4.05 -9.61 11.04
C GLN A 44 2.97 -8.66 10.51
N CYS A 45 2.81 -8.55 9.19
CA CYS A 45 1.78 -7.71 8.57
C CYS A 45 0.36 -8.15 8.94
N PHE A 46 0.13 -9.47 9.04
CA PHE A 46 -1.13 -10.05 9.48
C PHE A 46 -1.48 -9.66 10.91
N ARG A 47 -0.52 -9.79 11.85
CA ARG A 47 -0.70 -9.37 13.24
C ARG A 47 -0.93 -7.87 13.35
N ALA A 48 -0.08 -7.04 12.74
CA ALA A 48 -0.24 -5.59 12.74
C ALA A 48 -1.60 -5.13 12.15
N PHE A 49 -2.13 -5.84 11.16
CA PHE A 49 -3.44 -5.56 10.58
C PHE A 49 -4.61 -5.95 11.50
N TYR A 50 -4.57 -7.10 12.18
CA TYR A 50 -5.67 -7.55 13.03
C TYR A 50 -5.60 -7.09 14.49
N GLN A 51 -4.38 -7.04 15.03
CA GLN A 51 -4.03 -6.69 16.40
C GLN A 51 -2.99 -5.55 16.36
N PRO A 52 -3.39 -4.33 15.94
CA PRO A 52 -2.48 -3.19 15.87
C PRO A 52 -1.95 -2.81 17.27
N ASP A 53 -0.69 -2.40 17.34
CA ASP A 53 -0.11 -1.81 18.54
C ASP A 53 -0.81 -0.51 18.94
N GLU A 54 -0.75 -0.16 20.23
CA GLU A 54 -1.34 1.07 20.76
C GLU A 54 -0.71 2.30 20.09
N GLY A 55 -1.55 3.11 19.43
CA GLY A 55 -1.11 4.28 18.66
C GLY A 55 -0.86 4.05 17.16
N MET A 56 -1.02 2.82 16.63
CA MET A 56 -0.96 2.61 15.18
C MET A 56 -2.10 3.35 14.45
N SER A 57 -1.73 4.20 13.49
CA SER A 57 -2.70 4.99 12.73
C SER A 57 -3.40 4.15 11.64
N PRO A 58 -4.63 4.52 11.21
CA PRO A 58 -5.33 3.82 10.14
C PRO A 58 -4.54 3.72 8.82
N PRO A 59 -3.77 4.74 8.37
CA PRO A 59 -2.91 4.62 7.18
C PRO A 59 -1.82 3.56 7.33
N GLU A 60 -1.10 3.49 8.46
CA GLU A 60 -0.07 2.46 8.68
C GLU A 60 -0.70 1.06 8.74
N ARG A 61 -1.87 0.93 9.38
CA ARG A 61 -2.64 -0.33 9.40
C ARG A 61 -3.07 -0.77 8.00
N LEU A 62 -3.43 0.17 7.12
CA LEU A 62 -3.68 -0.12 5.70
C LEU A 62 -2.40 -0.53 4.95
N LYS A 63 -1.24 0.08 5.23
CA LYS A 63 0.03 -0.36 4.62
C LYS A 63 0.34 -1.82 4.93
N HIS A 64 0.13 -2.25 6.18
CA HIS A 64 0.29 -3.68 6.53
C HIS A 64 -0.67 -4.58 5.75
N PHE A 65 -1.94 -4.19 5.55
CA PHE A 65 -2.87 -4.92 4.69
C PHE A 65 -2.42 -5.00 3.22
N LEU A 66 -1.99 -3.88 2.64
CA LEU A 66 -1.54 -3.83 1.24
C LEU A 66 -0.21 -4.57 1.04
N ARG A 67 0.67 -4.57 2.04
CA ARG A 67 1.91 -5.36 2.06
C ARG A 67 1.62 -6.84 2.16
N LEU A 68 0.71 -7.25 3.05
CA LEU A 68 0.22 -8.63 3.13
C LEU A 68 -0.35 -9.09 1.79
N LYS A 69 -1.22 -8.28 1.16
CA LYS A 69 -1.71 -8.53 -0.21
C LYS A 69 -0.58 -8.66 -1.25
N ALA A 70 0.50 -7.91 -1.12
CA ALA A 70 1.64 -7.96 -2.04
C ALA A 70 2.52 -9.22 -1.88
N LEU A 71 2.67 -9.72 -0.64
CA LEU A 71 3.46 -10.92 -0.33
C LEU A 71 2.72 -12.22 -0.69
N ALA A 72 1.38 -12.17 -0.82
CA ALA A 72 0.59 -13.30 -1.27
C ALA A 72 0.88 -13.63 -2.75
N SER A 73 0.89 -14.93 -3.06
CA SER A 73 1.08 -15.46 -4.41
C SER A 73 0.09 -14.81 -5.41
N PRO A 74 0.45 -14.59 -6.69
CA PRO A 74 -0.37 -13.84 -7.63
C PRO A 74 -1.84 -14.29 -7.70
N GLY A 75 -2.09 -15.60 -7.76
CA GLY A 75 -3.45 -16.18 -7.77
C GLY A 75 -4.24 -16.10 -6.45
N ARG A 76 -3.64 -15.54 -5.38
CA ARG A 76 -4.27 -15.31 -4.06
C ARG A 76 -4.48 -13.82 -3.75
N GLN A 77 -3.82 -12.89 -4.47
CA GLN A 77 -3.94 -11.46 -4.18
C GLN A 77 -5.36 -10.90 -4.36
N ALA A 78 -6.18 -11.53 -5.21
CA ALA A 78 -7.59 -11.19 -5.39
C ALA A 78 -8.45 -11.44 -4.14
N ASN A 79 -8.02 -12.32 -3.23
CA ASN A 79 -8.72 -12.58 -1.97
C ASN A 79 -8.63 -11.42 -0.97
N PHE A 80 -7.74 -10.46 -1.21
CA PHE A 80 -7.56 -9.27 -0.38
C PHE A 80 -8.26 -8.08 -1.03
N THR A 81 -9.40 -7.66 -0.49
CA THR A 81 -10.14 -6.48 -0.96
C THR A 81 -10.03 -5.34 0.05
N ALA A 82 -9.92 -4.12 -0.46
CA ALA A 82 -10.01 -2.91 0.34
C ALA A 82 -10.93 -1.94 -0.42
N GLU A 83 -12.16 -1.78 0.08
CA GLU A 83 -13.22 -1.01 -0.57
C GLU A 83 -13.43 0.32 0.16
N ARG A 84 -13.47 1.41 -0.59
CA ARG A 84 -13.62 2.77 -0.06
C ARG A 84 -15.09 3.19 -0.12
N ILE A 85 -15.71 3.45 1.02
CA ILE A 85 -17.09 3.92 1.10
C ILE A 85 -17.13 5.43 0.84
N LEU A 86 -17.67 5.80 -0.32
CA LEU A 86 -17.76 7.20 -0.74
C LEU A 86 -18.60 8.02 0.25
N GLY A 87 -18.05 9.15 0.71
CA GLY A 87 -18.73 10.09 1.60
C GLY A 87 -18.55 9.86 3.11
N THR A 88 -18.11 8.69 3.58
CA THR A 88 -18.00 8.41 5.04
C THR A 88 -16.58 8.45 5.62
N GLY A 89 -15.54 8.52 4.77
CA GLY A 89 -14.14 8.34 5.21
C GLY A 89 -13.74 6.87 5.45
N GLU A 90 -14.67 5.92 5.32
CA GLU A 90 -14.38 4.51 5.65
C GLU A 90 -13.75 3.74 4.49
N THR A 91 -12.83 2.85 4.86
CA THR A 91 -12.25 1.81 4.03
C THR A 91 -12.50 0.47 4.72
N ILE A 92 -13.14 -0.47 4.03
CA ILE A 92 -13.41 -1.82 4.54
C ILE A 92 -12.39 -2.77 3.92
N CYS A 93 -11.51 -3.33 4.75
CA CYS A 93 -10.51 -4.33 4.34
C CYS A 93 -11.00 -5.74 4.68
N MET A 94 -10.89 -6.69 3.74
CA MET A 94 -11.36 -8.08 3.89
C MET A 94 -10.36 -9.09 3.31
N ILE A 95 -10.37 -10.31 3.85
CA ILE A 95 -9.56 -11.45 3.39
C ILE A 95 -10.48 -12.66 3.15
N ALA A 96 -10.71 -13.01 1.89
CA ALA A 96 -11.63 -14.07 1.49
C ALA A 96 -10.92 -15.43 1.38
N SER A 97 -10.88 -16.22 2.45
CA SER A 97 -10.27 -17.57 2.45
C SER A 97 -11.19 -18.70 1.95
N GLY A 98 -11.99 -18.41 0.91
CA GLY A 98 -12.93 -19.37 0.33
C GLY A 98 -14.33 -19.33 0.94
N LYS A 99 -15.03 -20.47 0.92
CA LYS A 99 -16.51 -20.54 1.04
C LYS A 99 -17.07 -20.06 2.39
N ASN A 100 -16.28 -20.14 3.45
CA ASN A 100 -16.59 -19.64 4.80
C ASN A 100 -15.40 -18.76 5.23
N SER A 101 -15.35 -17.48 4.82
CA SER A 101 -14.25 -16.62 5.25
C SER A 101 -14.48 -16.17 6.70
N ASP A 102 -13.93 -16.91 7.65
CA ASP A 102 -13.99 -16.62 9.10
C ASP A 102 -13.18 -15.37 9.51
N PHE A 103 -12.65 -14.63 8.54
CA PHE A 103 -11.88 -13.40 8.74
C PHE A 103 -12.82 -12.23 8.98
N PRO A 104 -12.73 -11.54 10.14
CA PRO A 104 -13.47 -10.31 10.33
C PRO A 104 -12.98 -9.24 9.35
N SER A 105 -13.90 -8.43 8.84
CA SER A 105 -13.56 -7.20 8.13
C SER A 105 -12.98 -6.18 9.09
N VAL A 106 -12.09 -5.32 8.59
CA VAL A 106 -11.52 -4.21 9.35
C VAL A 106 -11.91 -2.91 8.67
N THR A 107 -12.71 -2.10 9.36
CA THR A 107 -13.02 -0.73 8.93
C THR A 107 -11.91 0.22 9.40
N LEU A 108 -11.34 0.97 8.48
CA LEU A 108 -10.33 2.00 8.70
C LEU A 108 -10.91 3.36 8.28
N HIS A 109 -10.76 4.38 9.11
CA HIS A 109 -11.14 5.74 8.75
C HIS A 109 -9.93 6.48 8.16
N LEU A 110 -10.06 6.93 6.92
CA LEU A 110 -9.01 7.54 6.11
C LEU A 110 -9.59 8.73 5.34
N SER A 111 -8.86 9.84 5.31
CA SER A 111 -9.13 10.88 4.32
C SER A 111 -8.86 10.37 2.90
N ASP A 112 -9.44 11.01 1.89
CA ASP A 112 -9.21 10.65 0.49
C ASP A 112 -7.72 10.79 0.11
N GLN A 113 -7.04 11.81 0.63
CA GLN A 113 -5.61 12.01 0.43
C GLN A 113 -4.79 10.84 1.00
N GLU A 114 -5.09 10.38 2.22
CA GLU A 114 -4.38 9.24 2.84
C GLU A 114 -4.66 7.94 2.08
N TRP A 115 -5.90 7.71 1.65
CA TRP A 115 -6.28 6.55 0.86
C TRP A 115 -5.48 6.46 -0.44
N HIS A 116 -5.51 7.51 -1.26
CA HIS A 116 -4.75 7.56 -2.53
C HIS A 116 -3.24 7.44 -2.30
N SER A 117 -2.71 8.15 -1.30
CA SER A 117 -1.27 8.13 -0.97
C SER A 117 -0.78 6.75 -0.47
N THR A 118 -1.66 5.97 0.16
CA THR A 118 -1.34 4.63 0.67
C THR A 118 -1.44 3.56 -0.41
N GLN A 119 -2.37 3.70 -1.37
CA GLN A 119 -2.46 2.81 -2.53
C GLN A 119 -1.24 2.98 -3.47
N HIS A 120 -0.86 4.21 -3.81
CA HIS A 120 0.17 4.48 -4.83
C HIS A 120 1.61 4.20 -4.36
N GLN A 121 1.87 4.04 -3.05
CA GLN A 121 3.20 3.65 -2.54
C GLN A 121 3.68 2.29 -3.05
N LYS A 122 2.77 1.45 -3.58
CA LYS A 122 3.11 0.15 -4.19
C LYS A 122 3.74 0.26 -5.59
N GLU A 123 3.59 1.38 -6.30
CA GLU A 123 4.18 1.60 -7.63
C GLU A 123 5.56 2.30 -7.56
N ALA A 124 5.84 3.05 -6.50
CA ALA A 124 7.03 3.90 -6.41
C ALA A 124 8.35 3.15 -6.12
N VAL A 125 8.30 1.85 -5.83
CA VAL A 125 9.49 1.03 -5.47
C VAL A 125 10.20 0.42 -6.70
N ASP A 126 9.64 0.55 -7.91
CA ASP A 126 10.28 0.09 -9.16
C ASP A 126 10.41 1.22 -10.21
N SER A 127 10.41 2.47 -9.75
CA SER A 127 10.74 3.63 -10.57
C SER A 127 12.06 4.24 -10.11
N PRO A 128 13.17 4.12 -10.86
CA PRO A 128 14.34 4.95 -10.66
C PRO A 128 13.90 6.41 -10.86
N ARG A 129 13.82 7.17 -9.77
CA ARG A 129 13.51 8.60 -9.79
C ARG A 129 14.68 9.36 -10.43
N SER A 130 14.73 9.33 -11.75
CA SER A 130 15.58 10.22 -12.54
C SER A 130 15.05 11.63 -12.40
N SER A 131 15.59 12.36 -11.44
CA SER A 131 15.33 13.77 -11.22
C SER A 131 16.61 14.45 -10.76
N VAL A 132 17.63 14.38 -11.63
CA VAL A 132 18.75 15.32 -11.57
C VAL A 132 18.27 16.63 -12.15
N SER A 133 17.83 17.52 -11.27
CA SER A 133 17.57 18.93 -11.58
C SER A 133 18.37 19.76 -10.60
N ASP A 134 19.61 20.07 -10.97
CA ASP A 134 20.39 21.14 -10.36
C ASP A 134 20.96 21.99 -11.50
N ASP A 135 20.39 23.18 -11.63
CA ASP A 135 20.78 24.17 -12.62
C ASP A 135 21.26 25.43 -11.86
N ASN A 136 22.29 26.09 -12.40
CA ASN A 136 22.86 27.36 -11.95
C ASN A 136 23.64 27.41 -10.61
N GLN A 137 24.99 27.43 -10.71
CA GLN A 137 25.82 28.45 -10.02
C GLN A 137 26.96 28.95 -10.92
N THR A 138 26.78 30.16 -11.46
CA THR A 138 27.84 31.14 -11.83
C THR A 138 28.55 31.64 -10.56
N ALA A 139 29.77 32.20 -10.52
CA ALA A 139 30.89 32.43 -11.45
C ALA A 139 32.17 32.59 -10.56
N THR A 140 33.43 32.51 -11.03
CA THR A 140 34.20 33.68 -11.53
C THR A 140 35.70 33.31 -11.72
N VAL A 141 36.26 33.68 -12.88
CA VAL A 141 37.67 34.06 -13.22
C VAL A 141 38.79 33.70 -12.21
N THR A 142 39.80 32.88 -12.57
CA THR A 142 41.04 33.28 -13.31
C THR A 142 41.83 32.02 -13.75
N GLY A 143 42.58 31.94 -14.87
CA GLY A 143 42.66 32.83 -16.04
C GLY A 143 44.07 33.00 -16.67
N THR A 144 44.59 32.03 -17.45
CA THR A 144 45.76 32.19 -18.36
C THR A 144 45.81 31.12 -19.46
N GLY A 145 45.78 31.56 -20.73
CA GLY A 145 46.35 30.84 -21.88
C GLY A 145 45.47 29.85 -22.66
N GLY A 146 45.24 30.13 -23.96
CA GLY A 146 44.93 29.10 -24.97
C GLY A 146 43.48 29.07 -25.48
N SER A 147 43.29 29.52 -26.73
CA SER A 147 42.01 29.57 -27.45
C SER A 147 41.38 28.18 -27.76
N VAL A 148 40.11 28.25 -28.20
CA VAL A 148 39.22 27.24 -28.82
C VAL A 148 38.49 26.20 -27.95
N GLU A 149 37.19 26.50 -27.82
CA GLU A 149 36.02 25.62 -27.95
C GLU A 149 35.74 24.47 -26.96
N ALA A 150 34.51 24.54 -26.44
CA ALA A 150 33.87 23.59 -25.55
C ALA A 150 33.99 22.13 -26.00
N ARG A 151 34.51 21.28 -25.11
CA ARG A 151 34.39 19.82 -25.21
C ARG A 151 32.91 19.42 -25.06
N PRO A 152 32.22 18.92 -26.11
CA PRO A 152 30.85 18.46 -25.96
C PRO A 152 30.81 17.19 -25.11
N LYS A 153 29.72 17.01 -24.35
CA LYS A 153 29.34 15.67 -23.88
C LYS A 153 29.23 14.77 -25.11
N GLY A 154 29.82 13.57 -25.05
CA GLY A 154 29.85 12.65 -26.19
C GLY A 154 28.45 12.41 -26.75
N SER A 155 28.31 12.51 -28.07
CA SER A 155 27.04 12.34 -28.77
C SER A 155 26.43 10.96 -28.45
N PRO A 156 25.09 10.85 -28.31
CA PRO A 156 24.44 9.56 -28.11
C PRO A 156 24.81 8.60 -29.25
N ILE A 157 25.21 7.38 -28.91
CA ILE A 157 25.51 6.34 -29.90
C ILE A 157 24.22 6.05 -30.66
N THR A 158 24.24 6.25 -31.98
CA THR A 158 23.05 6.03 -32.82
C THR A 158 22.97 4.57 -33.26
N ASN A 159 21.75 4.07 -33.53
CA ASN A 159 21.52 2.69 -33.96
C ASN A 159 22.33 2.28 -35.21
N LEU A 160 22.71 3.23 -36.07
CA LEU A 160 23.54 2.99 -37.24
C LEU A 160 24.96 2.52 -36.86
N GLN A 161 25.49 3.00 -35.73
CA GLN A 161 26.83 2.69 -35.24
C GLN A 161 26.91 1.33 -34.50
N ILE A 162 25.76 0.77 -34.10
CA ILE A 162 25.66 -0.55 -33.45
C ILE A 162 25.69 -1.69 -34.49
N GLN A 163 25.21 -1.44 -35.71
CA GLN A 163 25.21 -2.41 -36.81
C GLN A 163 26.63 -2.82 -37.27
N THR A 164 27.66 -2.02 -36.95
CA THR A 164 29.05 -2.26 -37.37
C THR A 164 29.82 -3.24 -36.46
N TRP A 165 29.21 -3.73 -35.38
CA TRP A 165 29.84 -4.62 -34.39
C TRP A 165 29.27 -6.04 -34.38
N ARG A 166 28.68 -6.49 -35.49
CA ARG A 166 28.24 -7.87 -35.72
C ARG A 166 29.19 -8.63 -36.63
#